data_AF-A0A3S3R3J5-F1
#
_entry.id   AF-A0A3S3R3J5-F1
#
_cell.length_a   1.000
_cell.length_b   1.000
_cell.length_c   1.000
_cell.angle_alpha   90.00
_cell.angle_beta   90.00
_cell.angle_gamma   90.00
#
_symmetry.space_group_name_H-M   'P 1'
#
loop_
_entity.id
_entity.type
_entity.pdbx_description
1 polymer ?
#
loop_
_entity_poly.entity_id
_entity_poly.type
_entity_poly.pdbx_seq_one_letter_code
_entity_poly.pdbx_strand_id
1 'polypeptide(L)'
;MERQKAKVEEKIAAWSQAYLEAVEEVENSLRQEQEQSKLLKALEEQLRVAGSLLEQTRNRYLNGVSDYLPVLSALVSVQNLERTLIRQQRVQLSYRLQLYHALGGSPVQPLSPESLP
;
A
#
# COMPACT_ATOMS: atom_id res chain seq x y z
N MET A 1 4.46 -43.06 -31.02
CA MET A 1 4.40 -43.24 -29.56
C MET A 1 5.30 -42.25 -28.82
N GLU A 2 6.61 -42.16 -29.08
CA GLU A 2 7.52 -41.22 -28.37
C GLU A 2 7.11 -39.74 -28.51
N ARG A 3 6.79 -39.28 -29.71
CA ARG A 3 6.28 -37.91 -29.94
C ARG A 3 4.98 -37.57 -29.19
N GLN A 4 4.13 -38.56 -28.92
CA GLN A 4 2.90 -38.34 -28.15
C GLN A 4 3.19 -38.25 -26.65
N LYS A 5 4.15 -39.04 -26.13
CA LYS A 5 4.61 -38.94 -24.74
C LYS A 5 5.28 -37.60 -24.46
N ALA A 6 6.19 -37.17 -25.34
CA ALA A 6 6.88 -35.88 -25.22
C ALA A 6 5.90 -34.69 -25.18
N LYS A 7 4.85 -34.69 -26.01
CA LYS A 7 3.80 -33.65 -26.00
C LYS A 7 2.96 -33.65 -24.71
N VAL A 8 2.77 -34.80 -24.07
CA VAL A 8 2.06 -34.89 -22.80
C VAL A 8 2.93 -34.37 -21.66
N GLU A 9 4.21 -34.74 -21.64
CA GLU A 9 5.19 -34.21 -20.68
C GLU A 9 5.32 -32.69 -20.77
N GLU A 10 5.37 -32.14 -21.99
CA GLU A 10 5.39 -30.69 -22.23
C GLU A 10 4.14 -29.99 -21.64
N LYS A 11 2.94 -30.56 -21.86
CA LYS A 11 1.70 -30.00 -21.33
C LYS A 11 1.61 -30.08 -19.81
N ILE A 12 2.09 -31.17 -19.21
CA ILE A 12 2.14 -31.31 -17.75
C ILE A 12 3.12 -30.30 -17.16
N ALA A 13 4.31 -30.14 -17.76
CA ALA A 13 5.28 -29.16 -17.32
C ALA A 13 4.74 -27.72 -17.41
N ALA A 14 4.10 -27.36 -18.51
CA ALA A 14 3.48 -26.04 -18.68
C ALA A 14 2.37 -25.78 -17.66
N TRP A 15 1.53 -26.79 -17.37
CA TRP A 15 0.50 -26.67 -16.35
C TRP A 15 1.09 -26.52 -14.94
N SER A 16 2.10 -27.33 -14.59
CA SER A 16 2.79 -27.24 -13.30
C SER A 16 3.45 -25.87 -13.11
N GLN A 17 4.06 -25.32 -14.16
CA GLN A 17 4.64 -23.99 -14.13
C GLN A 17 3.57 -22.92 -13.86
N ALA A 18 2.46 -22.93 -14.61
CA ALA A 18 1.38 -21.98 -14.42
C ALA A 18 0.76 -22.06 -13.00
N TYR A 19 0.68 -23.26 -12.43
CA TYR A 19 0.22 -23.45 -11.06
C TYR A 19 1.19 -22.84 -10.04
N LEU A 20 2.49 -23.07 -10.19
CA LEU A 20 3.51 -22.50 -9.29
C LEU A 20 3.53 -20.97 -9.36
N GLU A 21 3.42 -20.40 -10.56
CA GLU A 21 3.33 -18.95 -10.77
C GLU A 21 2.10 -18.35 -10.08
N ALA A 22 0.94 -18.99 -10.20
CA ALA A 22 -0.28 -18.54 -9.54
C ALA A 22 -0.16 -18.58 -8.00
N VAL A 23 0.46 -19.62 -7.44
CA VAL A 23 0.71 -19.70 -5.99
C VAL A 23 1.64 -18.58 -5.54
N GLU A 24 2.73 -18.33 -6.29
CA GLU A 24 3.68 -17.27 -5.99
C GLU A 24 3.01 -15.88 -6.05
N GLU A 25 2.16 -15.61 -7.04
CA GLU A 25 1.44 -14.34 -7.18
C GLU A 25 0.51 -14.07 -5.98
N VAL A 26 -0.21 -15.10 -5.51
CA VAL A 26 -1.09 -15.02 -4.34
C VAL A 26 -0.27 -14.78 -3.07
N GLU A 27 0.81 -15.53 -2.85
CA GLU A 27 1.68 -15.37 -1.68
C GLU A 27 2.31 -13.97 -1.62
N ASN A 28 2.79 -13.49 -2.77
CA ASN A 28 3.38 -12.16 -2.87
C ASN A 28 2.34 -11.06 -2.59
N SER A 29 1.12 -11.21 -3.10
CA SER A 29 0.02 -10.26 -2.88
C SER A 29 -0.43 -10.22 -1.41
N LEU A 30 -0.54 -11.39 -0.77
CA LEU A 30 -0.87 -11.50 0.66
C LEU A 30 0.19 -10.84 1.54
N ARG A 31 1.47 -11.09 1.25
CA ARG A 31 2.59 -10.49 2.00
C ARG A 31 2.59 -8.97 1.86
N GLN A 32 2.34 -8.45 0.65
CA GLN A 32 2.27 -7.02 0.40
C GLN A 32 1.14 -6.34 1.19
N GLU A 33 -0.06 -6.95 1.26
CA GLU A 33 -1.18 -6.40 2.04
C GLU A 33 -0.84 -6.33 3.54
N GLN A 34 -0.25 -7.40 4.09
CA GLN A 34 0.10 -7.47 5.50
C GLN A 34 1.16 -6.44 5.89
N GLU A 35 2.24 -6.33 5.10
CA GLU A 35 3.30 -5.35 5.37
C GLU A 35 2.80 -3.92 5.19
N GLN A 36 1.94 -3.67 4.19
CA GLN A 36 1.34 -2.34 4.00
C GLN A 36 0.43 -1.95 5.17
N SER A 37 -0.34 -2.89 5.73
CA SER A 37 -1.16 -2.66 6.92
C SER A 37 -0.30 -2.28 8.14
N LYS A 38 0.86 -2.95 8.33
CA LYS A 38 1.82 -2.59 9.38
C LYS A 38 2.41 -1.19 9.17
N LEU A 39 2.80 -0.87 7.93
CA LEU A 39 3.32 0.44 7.56
C LEU A 39 2.32 1.57 7.87
N LEU A 40 1.06 1.38 7.50
CA LEU A 40 0.00 2.36 7.77
C LEU A 40 -0.18 2.63 9.27
N LYS A 41 -0.22 1.58 10.09
CA LYS A 41 -0.29 1.72 11.56
C LYS A 41 0.90 2.52 12.12
N ALA A 42 2.10 2.26 11.60
CA ALA A 42 3.29 3.01 12.02
C ALA A 42 3.22 4.49 11.61
N LEU A 43 2.72 4.79 10.41
CA LEU A 43 2.53 6.16 9.92
C LEU A 43 1.45 6.92 10.71
N GLU A 44 0.36 6.25 11.07
CA GLU A 44 -0.68 6.81 11.94
C GLU A 44 -0.13 7.19 13.31
N GLU A 45 0.71 6.33 13.90
CA GLU A 45 1.36 6.62 15.17
C GLU A 45 2.37 7.77 15.06
N GLN A 46 3.16 7.83 13.97
CA GLN A 46 4.05 8.97 13.70
C GLN A 46 3.27 10.27 13.57
N LEU A 47 2.13 10.26 12.88
CA LEU A 47 1.26 11.42 12.72
C LEU A 47 0.71 11.87 14.08
N ARG A 48 0.27 10.93 14.92
CA ARG A 48 -0.20 11.21 16.29
C ARG A 48 0.87 11.93 17.12
N VAL A 49 2.10 11.40 17.11
CA VAL A 49 3.24 11.98 17.83
C VAL A 49 3.60 13.36 17.29
N ALA A 50 3.63 13.53 15.97
CA ALA A 50 3.89 14.82 15.33
C ALA A 50 2.82 15.86 15.66
N GLY A 51 1.54 15.44 15.75
CA GLY A 51 0.43 16.28 16.21
C GLY A 51 0.65 16.79 17.63
N SER A 52 1.04 15.92 18.56
CA SER A 52 1.36 16.33 19.93
C SER A 52 2.55 17.30 19.99
N LEU A 53 3.56 17.13 19.14
CA LEU A 53 4.68 18.07 19.04
C LEU A 53 4.23 19.44 18.54
N LEU A 54 3.33 19.49 17.54
CA LEU A 54 2.76 20.73 17.04
C LEU A 54 1.98 21.47 18.13
N GLU A 55 1.17 20.77 18.92
CA GLU A 55 0.47 21.37 20.07
C GLU A 55 1.44 21.95 21.10
N GLN A 56 2.49 21.19 21.46
CA GLN A 56 3.49 21.64 22.43
C GLN A 56 4.27 22.88 21.94
N THR A 57 4.72 22.87 20.69
CA THR A 57 5.45 24.01 20.11
C THR A 57 4.56 25.25 20.03
N ARG A 58 3.28 25.08 19.68
CA ARG A 58 2.30 26.17 19.68
C ARG A 58 2.09 26.75 21.08
N ASN A 59 1.95 25.91 22.10
CA ASN A 59 1.80 26.35 23.49
C ASN A 59 3.04 27.13 23.96
N ARG A 60 4.25 26.67 23.64
CA ARG A 60 5.49 27.39 23.98
C ARG A 60 5.58 28.76 23.30
N TYR A 61 5.21 28.83 22.02
CA TYR A 61 5.16 30.11 21.29
C TYR A 61 4.16 31.08 21.90
N LEU A 62 2.93 30.63 22.20
CA LEU A 62 1.88 31.47 22.79
C LEU A 62 2.26 31.99 24.19
N ASN A 63 3.05 31.21 24.94
CA ASN A 63 3.57 31.62 26.24
C ASN A 63 4.86 32.45 26.15
N GLY A 64 5.33 32.79 24.94
CA GLY A 64 6.56 33.57 24.74
C GLY A 64 7.86 32.84 25.10
N VAL A 65 7.81 31.52 25.25
CA VAL A 65 8.96 30.68 25.66
C VAL A 65 9.84 30.28 24.46
N SER A 66 9.32 30.39 23.24
CA SER A 66 10.00 29.98 22.01
C SER A 66 9.59 30.88 20.85
N ASP A 67 10.49 31.05 19.88
CA ASP A 67 10.18 31.65 18.58
C ASP A 67 9.15 30.83 17.79
N TYR A 68 8.65 31.39 16.68
CA TYR A 68 7.62 30.77 15.84
C TYR A 68 8.16 29.66 14.90
N LEU A 69 9.46 29.65 14.59
CA LEU A 69 10.04 28.70 13.63
C LEU A 69 9.82 27.21 14.00
N PRO A 70 9.92 26.79 15.27
CA PRO A 70 9.57 25.42 15.68
C PRO A 70 8.11 25.04 15.41
N VAL A 71 7.16 25.99 15.51
CA VAL A 71 5.74 25.77 15.17
C VAL A 71 5.60 25.46 13.69
N LEU A 72 6.23 26.27 12.84
CA LEU A 72 6.20 26.08 11.39
C LEU A 72 6.85 24.74 11.00
N SER A 73 7.98 24.39 11.62
CA SER A 73 8.65 23.12 11.38
C SER A 73 7.77 21.92 11.76
N ALA A 74 7.15 21.95 12.95
CA ALA A 74 6.23 20.90 13.38
C ALA A 74 5.01 20.80 12.45
N LEU A 75 4.45 21.92 12.02
CA LEU A 75 3.31 21.97 11.09
C LEU A 75 3.66 21.38 9.72
N VAL A 76 4.84 21.66 9.18
CA VAL A 76 5.32 21.06 7.93
C VAL A 76 5.49 19.55 8.09
N SER A 77 6.03 19.10 9.23
CA SER A 77 6.18 17.67 9.52
C SER A 77 4.85 16.94 9.54
N VAL A 78 3.83 17.50 10.22
CA VAL A 78 2.47 16.93 10.26
C VAL A 78 1.88 16.81 8.86
N GLN A 79 1.91 17.89 8.08
CA GLN A 79 1.35 17.87 6.71
C GLN A 79 2.08 16.88 5.78
N ASN A 80 3.39 16.72 5.93
CA ASN A 80 4.14 15.73 5.16
C ASN A 80 3.74 14.29 5.52
N LEU A 81 3.49 14.02 6.81
CA LEU A 81 3.00 12.72 7.28
C LEU A 81 1.58 12.43 6.79
N GLU A 82 0.67 13.41 6.84
CA GLU A 82 -0.69 13.27 6.28
C GLU A 82 -0.67 12.92 4.79
N ARG A 83 0.13 13.65 4.00
CA ARG A 83 0.28 13.37 2.55
C ARG A 83 0.89 12.00 2.29
N THR A 84 1.81 11.57 3.15
CA THR A 84 2.41 10.23 3.06
C THR A 84 1.37 9.17 3.38
N LEU A 85 0.58 9.34 4.44
CA LEU A 85 -0.49 8.42 4.83
C LEU A 85 -1.50 8.23 3.69
N ILE A 86 -2.01 9.31 3.10
CA ILE A 86 -2.94 9.25 1.97
C ILE A 86 -2.34 8.49 0.78
N ARG A 87 -1.06 8.73 0.47
CA ARG A 87 -0.36 8.01 -0.61
C ARG A 87 -0.27 6.51 -0.31
N GLN A 88 0.04 6.15 0.94
CA GLN A 88 0.16 4.75 1.36
C GLN A 88 -1.19 4.04 1.45
N GLN A 89 -2.27 4.75 1.79
CA GLN A 89 -3.63 4.22 1.72
C GLN A 89 -4.01 3.87 0.28
N ARG A 90 -3.64 4.72 -0.69
CA ARG A 90 -3.83 4.41 -2.12
C ARG A 90 -3.05 3.15 -2.53
N VAL A 91 -1.81 2.98 -2.06
CA VAL A 91 -1.01 1.78 -2.31
C VAL A 91 -1.68 0.53 -1.70
N GLN A 92 -2.25 0.63 -0.49
CA GLN A 92 -3.00 -0.48 0.11
C GLN A 92 -4.19 -0.91 -0.75
N LEU A 93 -4.93 0.05 -1.34
CA LEU A 93 -6.01 -0.28 -2.27
C LEU A 93 -5.48 -1.01 -3.51
N SER A 94 -4.34 -0.60 -4.06
CA SER A 94 -3.69 -1.30 -5.18
C SER A 94 -3.31 -2.74 -4.82
N TYR A 95 -2.72 -2.99 -3.65
CA TYR A 95 -2.39 -4.35 -3.20
C TYR A 95 -3.63 -5.21 -2.98
N ARG A 96 -4.72 -4.63 -2.48
CA ARG A 96 -6.00 -5.34 -2.36
C ARG A 96 -6.55 -5.75 -3.72
N LEU A 97 -6.50 -4.85 -4.71
CA LEU A 97 -6.92 -5.17 -6.08
C LEU A 97 -6.06 -6.27 -6.70
N GLN A 98 -4.74 -6.25 -6.48
CA GLN A 98 -3.83 -7.31 -6.92
C GLN A 98 -4.15 -8.66 -6.27
N LEU A 99 -4.41 -8.67 -4.95
CA LEU A 99 -4.83 -9.88 -4.25
C LEU A 99 -6.16 -10.43 -4.79
N TYR A 100 -7.13 -9.55 -5.06
CA TYR A 100 -8.40 -9.96 -5.70
C TYR A 100 -8.17 -10.58 -7.08
N HIS A 101 -7.25 -10.03 -7.88
CA HIS A 101 -6.89 -10.59 -9.19
C HIS A 101 -6.22 -11.96 -9.06
N ALA A 102 -5.21 -12.08 -8.19
CA ALA A 102 -4.46 -13.32 -7.97
C ALA A 102 -5.35 -14.48 -7.49
N LEU A 103 -6.43 -14.18 -6.75
CA LEU A 103 -7.42 -15.16 -6.30
C LEU A 103 -8.44 -15.57 -7.38
N GLY A 104 -8.30 -15.07 -8.61
CA GLY A 104 -9.20 -15.37 -9.73
C GLY A 104 -10.44 -14.47 -9.80
N GLY A 105 -10.43 -13.33 -9.12
CA GLY A 105 -11.46 -12.31 -9.28
C GLY A 105 -11.44 -11.71 -10.69
N SER A 106 -12.62 -11.45 -11.25
CA SER A 106 -12.73 -10.73 -12.54
C SER A 106 -12.05 -9.36 -12.41
N PRO A 107 -11.23 -8.92 -13.38
CA PRO A 107 -10.61 -7.61 -13.33
C PRO A 107 -11.69 -6.55 -13.20
N VAL A 108 -11.60 -5.72 -12.15
CA VAL A 108 -12.39 -4.51 -12.04
C VAL A 108 -11.84 -3.57 -13.11
N GLN A 109 -12.57 -3.45 -14.22
CA GLN A 109 -12.27 -2.46 -15.25
C GLN A 109 -12.15 -1.09 -14.54
N PRO A 110 -11.02 -0.37 -14.67
CA PRO A 110 -10.93 0.96 -14.10
C PRO A 110 -12.08 1.80 -14.65
N LEU A 111 -12.83 2.46 -13.76
CA LEU A 111 -13.88 3.38 -14.16
C LEU A 111 -13.24 4.48 -15.00
N SER A 112 -13.48 4.47 -16.31
CA SER A 112 -13.05 5.52 -17.21
C SER A 112 -13.70 6.84 -16.79
N PRO A 113 -12.97 7.97 -16.77
CA PRO A 113 -13.50 9.27 -16.34
C PRO A 113 -14.64 9.82 -17.22
N GLU A 114 -14.99 9.15 -18.32
CA GLU A 114 -16.12 9.49 -19.20
C GLU A 114 -17.50 9.04 -18.69
N SER A 115 -17.58 8.30 -17.58
CA SER A 115 -18.85 7.76 -17.08
C SER A 115 -19.47 8.50 -15.88
N LEU A 116 -19.11 9.77 -15.66
CA LEU A 116 -19.86 10.64 -14.73
C LEU A 116 -20.87 11.49 -15.53
N PRO A 117 -22.16 11.51 -15.14
CA PRO A 117 -23.14 12.44 -15.72
C PRO A 117 -22.84 13.90 -15.36
#